data_AF-A0A3L9DTV3-F1
#
_entry.id   AF-A0A3L9DTV3-F1
#
_cell.length_a   1.000
_cell.length_b   1.000
_cell.length_c   1.000
_cell.angle_alpha   90.00
_cell.angle_beta   90.00
_cell.angle_gamma   90.00
#
_symmetry.space_group_name_H-M   'P 1'
#
loop_
_entity.id
_entity.type
_entity.pdbx_description
1 polymer ?
#
loop_
_entity_poly.entity_id
_entity_poly.type
_entity_poly.pdbx_seq_one_letter_code
_entity_poly.pdbx_strand_id
1 'polypeptide(L)'
;MISKINVTENIAIVITRKKVSVNTTLDYDMSITFDNKDRQPTLDENGDLFEPVFKCRVQVQPKREVFFGSLSKVKDNIKDLQEIKRFFEFVKENKENIFEMAGIRGALE
;
A
#
# COMPACT_ATOMS: atom_id res chain seq x y z
N MET A 1 -10.29 16.37 -1.92
CA MET A 1 -10.56 15.70 -0.63
C MET A 1 -9.29 14.99 -0.21
N ILE A 2 -8.93 15.08 1.07
CA ILE A 2 -7.83 14.33 1.67
C ILE A 2 -8.49 13.38 2.68
N SER A 3 -8.25 12.09 2.54
CA SER A 3 -8.77 11.07 3.45
C SER A 3 -7.61 10.44 4.20
N LYS A 4 -7.76 10.28 5.52
CA LYS A 4 -6.77 9.61 6.37
C LYS A 4 -7.42 8.42 7.04
N ILE A 5 -6.79 7.26 6.92
CA ILE A 5 -7.22 6.01 7.52
C ILE A 5 -6.12 5.60 8.51
N ASN A 6 -6.45 5.54 9.80
CA ASN A 6 -5.53 4.99 10.80
C ASN A 6 -5.66 3.47 10.76
N VAL A 7 -4.57 2.77 10.47
CA VAL A 7 -4.54 1.31 10.35
C VAL A 7 -4.08 0.69 11.67
N THR A 8 -3.04 1.27 12.26
CA THR A 8 -2.57 0.97 13.61
C THR A 8 -2.28 2.28 14.35
N GLU A 9 -1.77 2.19 15.57
CA GLU A 9 -1.28 3.37 16.30
C GLU A 9 -0.12 4.06 15.56
N ASN A 10 0.76 3.29 14.92
CA ASN A 10 1.98 3.78 14.27
C ASN A 10 1.92 3.82 12.73
N ILE A 11 0.80 3.46 12.11
CA ILE A 11 0.65 3.39 10.65
C ILE A 11 -0.69 4.00 10.21
N ALA A 12 -0.63 4.97 9.30
CA ALA A 12 -1.81 5.58 8.67
C ALA A 12 -1.64 5.67 7.15
N ILE A 13 -2.73 5.44 6.42
CA ILE A 13 -2.82 5.65 4.97
C ILE A 13 -3.43 7.02 4.73
N VAL A 14 -2.78 7.81 3.88
CA VAL A 14 -3.26 9.12 3.42
C VAL A 14 -3.57 9.02 1.94
N ILE A 15 -4.82 9.29 1.59
CA ILE A 15 -5.32 9.24 0.23
C ILE A 15 -5.62 10.68 -0.21
N THR A 16 -5.02 11.05 -1.32
CA THR A 16 -5.26 12.30 -2.04
C THR A 16 -5.57 11.98 -3.50
N ARG A 17 -5.93 12.98 -4.30
CA ARG A 17 -6.32 12.76 -5.70
C ARG A 17 -5.23 12.02 -6.47
N LYS A 18 -5.52 10.78 -6.88
CA LYS A 18 -4.64 9.84 -7.59
C LYS A 18 -3.33 9.48 -6.87
N LYS A 19 -3.23 9.73 -5.55
CA LYS A 19 -2.02 9.43 -4.79
C LYS A 19 -2.37 8.84 -3.43
N VAL A 20 -1.83 7.66 -3.17
CA VAL A 20 -1.85 6.98 -1.87
C VAL A 20 -0.47 7.11 -1.25
N SER A 21 -0.40 7.41 0.04
CA SER A 21 0.85 7.53 0.79
C SER A 21 0.67 6.88 2.15
N VAL A 22 1.76 6.35 2.71
CA VAL A 22 1.75 5.70 4.02
C VAL A 22 2.60 6.55 4.95
N ASN A 23 1.98 7.01 6.03
CA ASN A 23 2.66 7.70 7.12
C ASN A 23 2.88 6.71 8.25
N THR A 24 4.13 6.58 8.70
CA THR A 24 4.47 5.68 9.80
C THR A 24 5.53 6.29 10.71
N THR A 25 5.44 5.99 12.00
CA THR A 25 6.47 6.30 13.01
C THR A 25 7.48 5.17 13.18
N LEU A 26 7.23 3.99 12.58
CA LEU A 26 8.17 2.87 12.60
C LEU A 26 9.41 3.19 11.75
N ASP A 27 10.54 2.53 12.03
CA ASP A 27 11.81 2.71 11.29
C ASP A 27 11.81 1.94 9.95
N TYR A 28 10.71 2.07 9.22
CA TYR A 28 10.46 1.43 7.94
C TYR A 28 9.93 2.44 6.92
N ASP A 29 10.35 2.28 5.67
CA ASP A 29 9.73 2.91 4.52
C ASP A 29 8.61 1.99 4.03
N MET A 30 7.40 2.54 3.92
CA MET A 30 6.21 1.80 3.56
C MET A 30 5.50 2.46 2.39
N SER A 31 4.93 1.66 1.49
CA SER A 31 4.21 2.19 0.34
C SER A 31 3.08 1.27 -0.11
N ILE A 32 2.07 1.89 -0.71
CA ILE A 32 1.00 1.25 -1.49
C ILE A 32 1.04 1.89 -2.86
N THR A 33 1.17 1.07 -3.90
CA THR A 33 1.21 1.50 -5.29
C THR A 33 0.22 0.68 -6.10
N PHE A 34 -0.33 1.30 -7.14
CA PHE A 34 -1.19 0.64 -8.11
C PHE A 34 -0.46 0.67 -9.44
N ASP A 35 0.14 -0.47 -9.81
CA ASP A 35 0.92 -0.60 -11.03
C ASP A 35 -0.02 -0.95 -12.19
N ASN A 36 0.00 -0.16 -13.27
CA ASN A 36 -0.74 -0.51 -14.49
C ASN A 36 -0.11 -1.76 -15.12
N LYS A 37 -0.90 -2.82 -15.28
CA LYS A 37 -0.50 -4.05 -15.97
C LYS A 37 -0.37 -3.85 -17.46
N ASP A 38 -1.24 -3.03 -18.02
CA ASP A 38 -1.29 -2.73 -19.45
C ASP A 38 -0.28 -1.62 -19.73
N ARG A 39 0.96 -2.03 -20.02
CA ARG A 39 2.04 -1.11 -20.42
C ARG A 39 1.73 -0.40 -21.74
N GLN A 40 0.74 -0.89 -22.50
CA GLN A 40 0.27 -0.29 -23.74
C GLN A 40 -1.27 -0.34 -23.78
N PRO A 41 -1.92 0.72 -24.30
CA PRO A 41 -3.35 0.69 -24.54
C PRO A 41 -3.69 -0.40 -25.55
N THR A 42 -4.59 -1.30 -25.18
CA THR A 42 -5.14 -2.32 -26.07
C THR A 42 -6.54 -1.91 -26.52
N LEU A 43 -6.92 -2.34 -27.72
CA LEU A 43 -8.27 -2.13 -28.25
C LEU A 43 -9.08 -3.42 -28.09
N ASP A 44 -10.36 -3.29 -27.79
CA ASP A 44 -11.32 -4.38 -27.77
C ASP A 44 -11.79 -4.78 -29.18
N GLU A 45 -12.72 -5.74 -29.27
CA GLU A 45 -13.24 -6.25 -30.54
C GLU A 45 -13.96 -5.17 -31.39
N ASN A 46 -14.41 -4.08 -30.76
CA ASN A 46 -15.07 -2.95 -31.40
C ASN A 46 -14.09 -1.83 -31.77
N GLY A 47 -12.82 -1.92 -31.37
CA GLY A 47 -11.83 -0.87 -31.55
C GLY A 47 -11.84 0.19 -30.44
N ASP A 48 -12.53 -0.05 -29.32
CA ASP A 48 -12.53 0.82 -28.15
C ASP A 48 -11.35 0.50 -27.21
N LEU A 49 -10.87 1.50 -26.46
CA LEU A 49 -9.75 1.31 -25.54
C LEU A 49 -10.20 0.46 -24.34
N PHE A 50 -9.48 -0.63 -24.04
CA PHE A 50 -9.69 -1.34 -22.78
C PHE A 50 -9.42 -0.43 -21.57
N GLU A 51 -10.22 -0.58 -20.52
CA GLU A 51 -9.93 0.06 -19.24
C GLU A 51 -8.62 -0.48 -18.67
N PRO A 52 -7.68 0.38 -18.24
CA PRO A 52 -6.40 -0.07 -17.72
C PRO A 52 -6.59 -0.91 -16.46
N VAL A 53 -5.94 -2.07 -16.40
CA VAL A 53 -5.98 -2.96 -15.23
C VAL A 53 -4.80 -2.67 -14.32
N PHE A 54 -5.06 -2.44 -13.04
CA PHE A 54 -4.05 -2.17 -12.03
C PHE A 54 -3.85 -3.35 -11.09
N LYS A 55 -2.61 -3.51 -10.61
CA LYS A 55 -2.25 -4.41 -9.53
C LYS A 55 -1.85 -3.62 -8.30
N CYS A 56 -2.48 -3.91 -7.15
CA CYS A 56 -2.05 -3.37 -5.87
C CYS A 56 -0.72 -4.01 -5.45
N ARG A 57 0.29 -3.18 -5.17
CA ARG A 57 1.58 -3.59 -4.62
C ARG A 57 1.81 -2.87 -3.31
N VAL A 58 2.09 -3.66 -2.28
CA VAL A 58 2.49 -3.17 -0.95
C VAL A 58 3.96 -3.49 -0.74
N GLN A 59 4.73 -2.53 -0.25
CA GLN A 59 6.14 -2.70 0.05
C GLN A 59 6.48 -2.10 1.41
N VAL A 60 7.34 -2.80 2.15
CA VAL A 60 7.88 -2.35 3.43
C VAL A 60 9.37 -2.69 3.46
N GLN A 61 10.21 -1.70 3.76
CA GLN A 61 11.67 -1.85 3.81
C GLN A 61 12.20 -1.20 5.09
N PRO A 62 13.06 -1.87 5.88
CA PRO A 62 13.73 -1.22 7.01
C PRO A 62 14.55 -0.02 6.53
N LYS A 63 14.48 1.11 7.24
CA LYS A 63 15.31 2.30 6.93
C LYS A 63 16.79 2.09 7.27
N ARG A 64 17.09 1.10 8.10
CA ARG A 64 18.41 0.77 8.60
C ARG A 64 18.59 -0.73 8.65
N GLU A 65 19.84 -1.16 8.66
CA GLU A 65 20.17 -2.57 8.87
C GLU A 65 19.66 -3.05 10.24
N VAL A 66 18.99 -4.21 10.24
CA VAL A 66 18.40 -4.79 11.44
C VAL A 66 19.40 -5.74 12.09
N PHE A 67 19.85 -5.42 13.29
CA PHE A 67 20.77 -6.26 14.07
C PHE A 67 20.25 -6.52 15.49
N PHE A 68 20.30 -7.79 15.91
CA PHE A 68 19.78 -8.25 17.20
C PHE A 68 20.92 -8.57 18.18
N GLY A 69 21.35 -7.57 18.94
CA GLY A 69 22.33 -7.74 20.01
C GLY A 69 21.76 -8.09 21.39
N SER A 70 20.43 -8.10 21.54
CA SER A 70 19.78 -8.35 22.83
C SER A 70 18.34 -8.86 22.67
N LEU A 71 17.82 -9.54 23.70
CA LEU A 71 16.44 -10.01 23.74
C LEU A 71 15.43 -8.85 23.66
N SER A 72 15.70 -7.71 24.30
CA SER A 72 14.80 -6.55 24.24
C SER A 72 14.64 -6.05 22.81
N LYS A 73 15.73 -5.94 22.04
CA LYS A 73 15.67 -5.56 20.62
C LYS A 73 14.85 -6.54 19.78
N VAL A 74 14.96 -7.84 20.05
CA VAL A 74 14.12 -8.87 19.38
C VAL A 74 12.64 -8.66 19.71
N LYS A 75 12.31 -8.45 20.99
CA LYS A 75 10.93 -8.24 21.43
C LYS A 75 10.33 -6.98 20.81
N ASP A 76 11.08 -5.89 20.72
CA ASP A 76 10.58 -4.65 20.11
C ASP A 76 10.38 -4.82 18.61
N ASN A 77 11.31 -5.46 17.89
CA ASN A 77 11.14 -5.75 16.46
C ASN A 77 9.92 -6.65 16.19
N ILE A 78 9.64 -7.64 17.05
CA ILE A 78 8.44 -8.46 16.92
C ILE A 78 7.16 -7.60 16.98
N LYS A 79 7.11 -6.57 17.84
CA LYS A 79 5.96 -5.65 17.89
C LYS A 79 5.81 -4.88 16.58
N ASP A 80 6.90 -4.33 16.05
CA ASP A 80 6.90 -3.62 14.76
C ASP A 80 6.40 -4.53 13.63
N LEU A 81 6.89 -5.78 13.58
CA LEU A 81 6.45 -6.77 12.59
C LEU A 81 4.98 -7.15 12.74
N GLN A 82 4.44 -7.18 13.97
CA GLN A 82 3.01 -7.40 14.19
C GLN A 82 2.15 -6.25 13.65
N GLU A 83 2.61 -5.00 13.79
CA GLU A 83 1.94 -3.84 13.18
C GLU A 83 2.04 -3.87 11.66
N ILE A 84 3.21 -4.18 11.10
CA ILE A 84 3.40 -4.35 9.66
C ILE A 84 2.48 -5.45 9.13
N LYS A 85 2.36 -6.59 9.83
CA LYS A 85 1.42 -7.66 9.47
C LYS A 85 -0.02 -7.13 9.37
N ARG A 86 -0.49 -6.41 10.39
CA ARG A 86 -1.84 -5.82 10.39
C ARG A 86 -2.04 -4.84 9.24
N PHE A 87 -1.00 -4.07 8.89
CA PHE A 87 -1.02 -3.20 7.72
C PHE A 87 -1.21 -3.98 6.41
N PHE A 88 -0.48 -5.08 6.20
CA PHE A 88 -0.67 -5.93 5.02
C PHE A 88 -2.07 -6.55 4.97
N GLU A 89 -2.58 -7.04 6.11
CA GLU A 89 -3.94 -7.60 6.22
C GLU A 89 -4.98 -6.55 5.85
N PHE A 90 -4.88 -5.35 6.43
CA PHE A 90 -5.78 -4.24 6.14
C PHE A 90 -5.80 -3.87 4.66
N VAL A 91 -4.62 -3.69 4.04
CA VAL A 91 -4.55 -3.31 2.61
C VAL A 91 -5.11 -4.42 1.73
N LYS A 92 -4.86 -5.70 2.06
CA LYS A 92 -5.41 -6.83 1.30
C LYS A 92 -6.94 -6.84 1.33
N GLU A 93 -7.54 -6.57 2.48
CA GLU A 93 -9.00 -6.57 2.67
C GLU A 93 -9.68 -5.33 2.08
N ASN A 94 -8.95 -4.22 1.92
CA ASN A 94 -9.51 -2.91 1.55
C ASN A 94 -8.94 -2.33 0.25
N LYS A 95 -8.20 -3.12 -0.55
CA LYS A 95 -7.49 -2.61 -1.74
C LYS A 95 -8.41 -1.93 -2.76
N GLU A 96 -9.63 -2.45 -2.95
CA GLU A 96 -10.65 -1.89 -3.86
C GLU A 96 -11.13 -0.52 -3.38
N ASN A 97 -11.54 -0.44 -2.10
CA ASN A 97 -11.96 0.82 -1.49
C ASN A 97 -10.84 1.89 -1.54
N ILE A 98 -9.59 1.50 -1.26
CA ILE A 98 -8.44 2.44 -1.33
C ILE A 98 -8.23 2.93 -2.76
N PHE A 99 -8.35 2.05 -3.76
CA PHE A 99 -8.23 2.37 -5.18
C PHE A 99 -9.33 3.35 -5.64
N GLU A 100 -10.58 3.07 -5.29
CA GLU A 100 -11.73 3.93 -5.58
C GLU A 100 -11.62 5.30 -4.91
N MET A 101 -11.26 5.33 -3.62
CA MET A 101 -11.06 6.58 -2.87
C MET A 101 -9.93 7.43 -3.46
N ALA A 102 -8.90 6.81 -4.04
CA ALA A 102 -7.83 7.53 -4.74
C ALA A 102 -8.34 8.15 -6.06
N GLY A 103 -9.49 7.72 -6.58
CA GLY A 103 -10.05 8.19 -7.85
C GLY A 103 -9.20 7.81 -9.05
N ILE A 104 -8.56 6.64 -8.98
CA ILE A 104 -7.83 6.05 -10.12
C ILE A 104 -8.88 5.49 -11.08
N ARG A 105 -8.72 5.77 -12.38
CA ARG A 105 -9.63 5.26 -13.42
C ARG A 105 -9.05 3.97 -13.98
N GLY A 106 -9.84 2.90 -13.98
CA GLY A 106 -9.45 1.56 -14.41
C GLY A 106 -10.04 0.50 -13.49
N ALA A 107 -9.70 -0.76 -13.75
CA ALA A 107 -10.09 -1.89 -12.92
C ALA A 107 -8.93 -2.32 -12.01
N LEU A 108 -9.24 -2.93 -10.86
CA LEU A 108 -8.26 -3.53 -9.96
C LEU A 108 -8.37 -5.05 -10.02
N GLU A 109 -7.22 -5.74 -10.11
CA GLU A 109 -7.11 -7.20 -9.97
C GLU A 109 -6.87 -7.67 -8.53
#